data_AF-A0A1I0QXN8-F1
#
_entry.id   AF-A0A1I0QXN8-F1
#
_cell.length_a   1.000
_cell.length_b   1.000
_cell.length_c   1.000
_cell.angle_alpha   90.00
_cell.angle_beta   90.00
_cell.angle_gamma   90.00
#
_symmetry.space_group_name_H-M   'P 1'
#
loop_
_entity.id
_entity.type
_entity.pdbx_description
1 polymer ?
#
loop_
_entity_poly.entity_id
_entity_poly.type
_entity_poly.pdbx_seq_one_letter_code
_entity_poly.pdbx_strand_id
1 'polypeptide(L)'
;MDINEINVLLNKRNGNFAQLKKIIVSMNLIPALSKDQFDLLAEKILKQLENNSDYDKVKQIVENELTVTYGLCRQEFDSGKITDAFFDWWAKN
;
A
#
# COMPACT_ATOMS: atom_id res chain seq x y z
N MET A 1 11.15 -24.98 -8.63
CA MET A 1 10.80 -24.28 -7.39
C MET A 1 10.15 -25.29 -6.47
N ASP A 2 10.73 -25.57 -5.31
CA ASP A 2 10.18 -26.53 -4.36
C ASP A 2 9.20 -25.87 -3.37
N ILE A 3 8.49 -26.68 -2.58
CA ILE A 3 7.47 -26.21 -1.63
C ILE A 3 8.08 -25.29 -0.56
N ASN A 4 9.32 -25.52 -0.13
CA ASN A 4 9.99 -24.69 0.86
C ASN A 4 10.31 -23.31 0.29
N GLU A 5 10.77 -23.23 -0.97
CA GLU A 5 10.99 -21.96 -1.66
C GLU A 5 9.70 -21.15 -1.81
N ILE A 6 8.59 -21.80 -2.18
CA ILE A 6 7.27 -21.15 -2.26
C ILE A 6 6.87 -20.60 -0.89
N ASN A 7 7.01 -21.38 0.17
CA ASN A 7 6.65 -20.96 1.52
C ASN A 7 7.49 -19.76 2.00
N VAL A 8 8.78 -19.73 1.68
CA VAL A 8 9.66 -18.59 2.01
C VAL A 8 9.19 -17.32 1.30
N LEU A 9 8.86 -17.40 0.01
CA LEU A 9 8.35 -16.26 -0.77
C LEU A 9 7.00 -15.76 -0.25
N LEU A 10 6.08 -16.68 0.06
CA LEU A 10 4.77 -16.35 0.63
C LEU A 10 4.91 -15.68 1.99
N ASN A 11 5.77 -16.20 2.86
CA ASN A 11 6.01 -15.62 4.18
C ASN A 11 6.63 -14.22 4.07
N LYS A 12 7.59 -14.01 3.16
CA LYS A 12 8.17 -12.69 2.89
C LYS A 12 7.09 -11.72 2.40
N ARG A 13 6.29 -12.13 1.42
CA ARG A 13 5.20 -11.29 0.88
C ARG A 13 4.16 -10.93 1.94
N ASN A 14 3.74 -11.89 2.76
CA ASN A 14 2.79 -11.66 3.85
C ASN A 14 3.36 -10.69 4.90
N GLY A 15 4.66 -10.78 5.19
CA GLY A 15 5.36 -9.80 6.02
C GLY A 15 5.32 -8.39 5.44
N ASN A 16 5.64 -8.26 4.15
CA ASN A 16 5.60 -6.99 3.43
C ASN A 16 4.19 -6.38 3.43
N PHE A 17 3.17 -7.19 3.14
CA PHE A 17 1.77 -6.78 3.20
C PHE A 17 1.38 -6.26 4.59
N ALA A 18 1.71 -7.00 5.65
CA ALA A 18 1.39 -6.62 7.01
C ALA A 18 2.08 -5.31 7.43
N GLN A 19 3.32 -5.08 6.99
CA GLN A 19 4.03 -3.82 7.25
C GLN A 19 3.43 -2.65 6.47
N LEU A 20 3.16 -2.82 5.18
CA LEU A 20 2.55 -1.78 4.35
C LEU A 20 1.17 -1.37 4.89
N LYS A 21 0.35 -2.34 5.29
CA LYS A 21 -0.94 -2.08 5.95
C LYS A 21 -0.77 -1.25 7.24
N LYS A 22 0.25 -1.54 8.05
CA LYS A 22 0.53 -0.75 9.26
C LYS A 22 0.89 0.69 8.92
N ILE A 23 1.65 0.93 7.85
CA ILE A 23 1.98 2.28 7.37
C ILE A 23 0.71 3.02 6.93
N ILE A 24 -0.15 2.38 6.15
CA ILE A 24 -1.43 2.99 5.70
C ILE A 24 -2.30 3.34 6.91
N VAL A 25 -2.45 2.42 7.86
CA VAL A 25 -3.26 2.65 9.07
C VAL A 25 -2.67 3.76 9.95
N SER A 26 -1.34 3.86 10.07
CA SER A 26 -0.71 4.89 10.89
C SER A 26 -0.81 6.30 10.31
N MET A 27 -1.03 6.43 9.00
CA MET A 27 -1.34 7.71 8.36
C MET A 27 -2.70 8.29 8.81
N ASN A 28 -3.56 7.48 9.44
CA ASN A 28 -4.85 7.90 9.99
C ASN A 28 -5.74 8.62 8.95
N LEU A 29 -5.74 8.13 7.71
CA LEU A 29 -6.44 8.75 6.57
C LEU A 29 -7.96 8.84 6.80
N ILE A 30 -8.56 7.82 7.41
CA ILE A 30 -9.97 7.80 7.81
C ILE A 30 -10.08 7.19 9.21
N PRO A 31 -10.15 8.01 10.27
CA PRO A 31 -10.09 7.53 11.65
C PRO A 31 -11.22 6.56 12.05
N ALA A 32 -12.40 6.72 11.44
CA ALA A 32 -13.57 5.88 11.72
C ALA A 32 -13.55 4.54 10.98
N LEU A 33 -12.63 4.35 10.03
CA LEU A 33 -12.58 3.15 9.20
C LEU A 33 -11.83 2.03 9.92
N SER A 34 -12.37 0.81 9.86
CA SER A 34 -11.69 -0.35 10.43
C SER A 34 -10.41 -0.70 9.66
N LYS A 35 -9.42 -1.24 10.36
CA LYS A 35 -8.07 -1.48 9.80
C LYS A 35 -8.06 -2.44 8.62
N ASP A 36 -8.94 -3.45 8.61
CA ASP A 36 -9.15 -4.41 7.52
C ASP A 36 -9.66 -3.77 6.23
N GLN A 37 -10.35 -2.64 6.31
CA GLN A 37 -10.85 -1.95 5.12
C GLN A 37 -9.72 -1.38 4.25
N PHE A 38 -8.50 -1.26 4.79
CA PHE A 38 -7.30 -0.85 4.05
C PHE A 38 -6.58 -2.01 3.34
N ASP A 39 -7.07 -3.25 3.45
CA ASP A 39 -6.43 -4.42 2.83
C ASP A 39 -6.36 -4.30 1.31
N LEU A 40 -7.42 -3.77 0.69
CA LEU A 40 -7.45 -3.58 -0.76
C LEU A 40 -6.40 -2.57 -1.23
N LEU A 41 -6.24 -1.45 -0.53
CA LEU A 41 -5.21 -0.46 -0.82
C LEU A 41 -3.82 -1.06 -0.64
N ALA A 42 -3.57 -1.75 0.47
CA ALA A 42 -2.30 -2.39 0.76
C ALA A 42 -1.92 -3.42 -0.33
N GLU A 43 -2.85 -4.28 -0.74
CA GLU A 43 -2.61 -5.26 -1.81
C GLU A 43 -2.31 -4.60 -3.16
N LYS A 44 -3.08 -3.56 -3.52
CA LYS A 44 -2.88 -2.83 -4.78
C LYS A 44 -1.51 -2.18 -4.85
N ILE A 45 -1.10 -1.49 -3.78
CA ILE A 45 0.19 -0.81 -3.71
C ILE A 45 1.33 -1.82 -3.71
N LEU A 46 1.26 -2.86 -2.87
CA LEU A 46 2.29 -3.90 -2.83
C LEU A 46 2.51 -4.53 -4.20
N LYS A 47 1.43 -4.87 -4.92
CA LYS A 47 1.51 -5.43 -6.27
C LYS A 47 2.20 -4.48 -7.26
N GLN A 48 2.02 -3.16 -7.14
CA GLN A 48 2.71 -2.22 -8.03
C GLN A 48 4.20 -2.14 -7.73
N LEU A 49 4.57 -2.14 -6.44
CA LEU A 49 5.97 -2.14 -5.98
C LEU A 49 6.70 -3.41 -6.41
N GLU A 50 6.06 -4.58 -6.23
CA GLU A 50 6.58 -5.88 -6.70
C GLU A 50 6.81 -5.90 -8.22
N ASN A 51 5.99 -5.16 -8.97
CA ASN A 51 6.10 -5.03 -10.43
C ASN A 51 7.04 -3.90 -10.88
N ASN A 52 7.77 -3.24 -9.98
CA ASN A 52 8.64 -2.09 -10.28
C ASN A 52 7.91 -0.97 -11.05
N SER A 53 6.64 -0.73 -10.70
CA SER A 53 5.89 0.39 -11.30
C SER A 53 6.52 1.72 -10.93
N ASP A 54 6.47 2.67 -11.86
CA ASP A 54 6.94 4.03 -11.61
C ASP A 54 6.10 4.76 -10.55
N TYR A 55 6.69 5.84 -10.04
CA TYR A 55 6.10 6.68 -9.00
C TYR A 55 4.72 7.22 -9.37
N ASP A 56 4.58 7.77 -10.59
CA ASP A 56 3.35 8.44 -11.03
C ASP A 56 2.18 7.47 -11.11
N LYS A 57 2.44 6.24 -11.56
CA LYS A 57 1.44 5.17 -11.58
C LYS A 57 0.97 4.77 -10.19
N VAL A 58 1.89 4.64 -9.24
CA VAL A 58 1.53 4.32 -7.84
C VAL A 58 0.75 5.48 -7.23
N LYS A 59 1.19 6.72 -7.43
CA LYS A 59 0.49 7.93 -6.96
C LYS A 59 -0.93 8.02 -7.51
N GLN A 60 -1.12 7.74 -8.80
CA GLN A 60 -2.44 7.73 -9.41
C GLN A 60 -3.35 6.66 -8.79
N ILE A 61 -2.81 5.47 -8.48
CA ILE A 61 -3.56 4.41 -7.79
C ILE A 61 -3.95 4.84 -6.38
N VAL A 62 -3.04 5.47 -5.63
CA VAL A 62 -3.34 6.02 -4.29
C VAL A 62 -4.49 7.02 -4.37
N GLU A 63 -4.38 8.00 -5.27
CA GLU A 63 -5.41 9.04 -5.41
C GLU A 63 -6.76 8.47 -5.82
N ASN A 64 -6.78 7.56 -6.80
CA ASN A 64 -8.00 6.93 -7.27
C ASN A 64 -8.64 6.07 -6.18
N GLU A 65 -7.86 5.31 -5.42
CA GLU A 65 -8.43 4.46 -4.37
C GLU A 65 -9.02 5.32 -3.25
N LEU A 66 -8.28 6.33 -2.78
CA LEU A 66 -8.72 7.22 -1.71
C LEU A 66 -9.97 8.01 -2.10
N THR A 67 -10.11 8.40 -3.36
CA THR A 67 -11.28 9.14 -3.84
C THR A 67 -12.46 8.22 -4.17
N VAL A 68 -12.25 7.20 -5.00
CA VAL A 68 -13.34 6.38 -5.55
C VAL A 68 -13.81 5.31 -4.58
N THR A 69 -12.88 4.62 -3.92
CA THR A 69 -13.21 3.51 -3.01
C THR A 69 -13.52 4.03 -1.62
N TYR A 70 -12.71 4.98 -1.12
CA TYR A 70 -12.81 5.46 0.25
C TYR A 70 -13.57 6.79 0.40
N GLY A 71 -13.91 7.45 -0.71
CA GLY A 71 -14.78 8.62 -0.70
C GLY A 71 -14.14 9.92 -0.21
N LEU A 72 -12.82 10.00 -0.08
CA LEU A 72 -12.15 11.24 0.30
C LEU A 72 -12.16 12.24 -0.86
N CYS A 73 -12.31 13.52 -0.53
CA CYS A 73 -12.02 14.63 -1.42
C CYS A 73 -10.49 14.75 -1.59
N ARG A 74 -10.04 15.13 -2.79
CA ARG A 74 -8.61 15.33 -3.11
C ARG A 74 -7.87 16.32 -2.20
N GLN A 75 -8.60 17.16 -1.46
CA GLN A 75 -8.06 18.16 -0.55
C GLN A 75 -7.80 17.59 0.85
N GLU A 76 -8.34 16.41 1.18
CA GLU A 76 -8.22 15.77 2.50
C GLU A 76 -6.93 14.95 2.67
N PHE A 77 -6.19 14.74 1.58
CA PHE A 77 -4.96 13.95 1.59
C PHE A 77 -3.96 14.46 0.56
N ASP A 78 -2.70 14.07 0.72
CA ASP A 78 -1.61 14.37 -0.20
C ASP A 78 -1.12 13.07 -0.83
N SER A 79 -1.56 12.79 -2.07
CA SER A 79 -1.19 11.56 -2.77
C SER A 79 0.33 11.46 -3.00
N GLY A 80 1.03 12.58 -3.15
CA GLY A 80 2.49 12.61 -3.27
C GLY A 80 3.17 12.12 -2.00
N LYS A 81 2.86 12.75 -0.85
CA LYS A 81 3.46 12.36 0.44
C LYS A 81 3.17 10.91 0.83
N ILE A 82 1.96 10.44 0.55
CA ILE A 82 1.59 9.04 0.81
C ILE A 82 2.43 8.10 -0.08
N THR A 83 2.60 8.44 -1.35
CA THR A 83 3.40 7.66 -2.30
C THR A 83 4.89 7.66 -1.91
N ASP A 84 5.43 8.81 -1.51
CA ASP A 84 6.80 8.93 -1.00
C ASP A 84 7.02 7.96 0.16
N ALA A 85 6.10 7.92 1.12
CA ALA A 85 6.20 7.01 2.26
C ALA A 85 6.23 5.53 1.85
N PHE A 86 5.50 5.15 0.80
CA PHE A 86 5.52 3.78 0.28
C PHE A 86 6.84 3.43 -0.41
N PHE A 87 7.37 4.32 -1.26
CA PHE A 87 8.66 4.09 -1.91
C PHE A 87 9.83 4.13 -0.92
N ASP A 88 9.80 5.05 0.05
CA ASP A 88 10.80 5.13 1.12
C ASP A 88 10.83 3.86 1.98
N TRP A 89 9.67 3.29 2.29
CA TRP A 89 9.59 2.01 2.99
C TRP A 89 10.11 0.87 2.10
N TRP A 90 9.69 0.83 0.84
CA TRP A 90 10.07 -0.23 -0.09
C TRP A 90 11.59 -0.26 -0.33
N ALA A 91 12.23 0.90 -0.49
CA ALA A 91 13.67 1.00 -0.69
C ALA A 91 14.50 0.55 0.53
N LYS A 92 13.89 0.47 1.71
CA LYS A 92 14.54 0.08 2.98
C LYS A 92 14.33 -1.41 3.32
N ASN A 93 13.53 -2.15 2.55
CA ASN A 93 13.21 -3.58 2.78
C ASN A 93 13.68 -4.47 1.63
#